data_AF-A0A1Z9NPF2-F1
#
_entry.id   AF-A0A1Z9NPF2-F1
#
_cell.length_a   1.000
_cell.length_b   1.000
_cell.length_c   1.000
_cell.angle_alpha   90.00
_cell.angle_beta   90.00
_cell.angle_gamma   90.00
#
_symmetry.space_group_name_H-M   'P 1'
#
loop_
_entity.id
_entity.type
_entity.pdbx_description
1 polymer ?
#
loop_
_entity_poly.entity_id
_entity_poly.type
_entity_poly.pdbx_seq_one_letter_code
_entity_poly.pdbx_strand_id
1 'polypeptide(L)' 'MNKDLLDILICPKSGGTLEYNEKNKELICKESNLAYPVIDGIPIMLVEKARDINKGK' A
#
# COMPACT_ATOMS: atom_id res chain seq x y z
N MET A 1 -19.55 14.47 -5.63
CA MET A 1 -18.42 14.23 -4.70
C MET A 1 -17.41 13.37 -5.47
N ASN A 2 -16.22 13.93 -5.74
CA ASN A 2 -15.17 13.36 -6.60
C ASN A 2 -14.75 11.97 -6.11
N LYS A 3 -14.97 10.95 -6.95
CA LYS A 3 -14.48 9.57 -6.74
C LYS A 3 -13.02 9.41 -7.18
N ASP A 4 -12.45 10.44 -7.78
CA ASP A 4 -11.23 10.38 -8.60
C ASP A 4 -9.90 10.60 -7.85
N LEU A 5 -9.89 10.77 -6.53
CA LEU A 5 -8.63 10.97 -5.79
C LEU A 5 -7.99 9.65 -5.31
N LEU A 6 -8.78 8.58 -5.12
CA LEU A 6 -8.28 7.29 -4.62
C LEU A 6 -7.72 6.39 -5.74
N ASP A 7 -8.10 6.63 -7.00
CA ASP A 7 -7.59 5.93 -8.19
C ASP A 7 -6.14 6.34 -8.59
N ILE A 8 -5.55 7.34 -7.92
CA ILE A 8 -4.21 7.88 -8.23
C ILE A 8 -3.12 7.29 -7.32
N LEU A 9 -3.47 6.51 -6.29
CA LEU A 9 -2.50 5.98 -5.34
C LEU A 9 -1.71 4.81 -5.96
N ILE A 10 -0.51 5.14 -6.44
CA ILE A 10 0.48 4.18 -6.92
C ILE A 10 1.51 3.85 -5.85
N CYS A 11 2.17 2.71 -5.99
CA CYS A 11 3.26 2.29 -5.12
C CYS A 11 4.42 3.32 -5.15
N PRO A 12 4.86 3.87 -4.00
CA PRO A 12 5.95 4.85 -3.97
C PRO A 12 7.32 4.26 -4.38
N LYS A 13 7.48 2.93 -4.34
CA LYS A 13 8.72 2.25 -4.72
C LYS A 13 8.78 1.87 -6.19
N SER A 14 7.68 1.42 -6.78
CA SER A 14 7.66 0.84 -8.13
C SER A 14 6.74 1.55 -9.11
N GLY A 15 5.81 2.39 -8.62
CA GLY A 15 4.77 3.01 -9.43
C GLY A 15 3.63 2.06 -9.84
N GLY A 16 3.70 0.79 -9.43
CA GLY A 16 2.65 -0.19 -9.68
C GLY A 16 1.37 0.05 -8.88
N THR A 17 0.33 -0.72 -9.18
CA THR A 17 -0.97 -0.63 -8.52
C THR A 17 -0.91 -1.09 -7.06
N LEU A 18 -1.77 -0.51 -6.23
CA LEU A 18 -1.95 -0.85 -4.82
C LEU A 18 -3.30 -1.53 -4.62
N GLU A 19 -3.31 -2.63 -3.87
CA GLU A 19 -4.51 -3.35 -3.48
C GLU A 19 -4.77 -3.13 -1.98
N TYR A 20 -5.94 -2.59 -1.62
CA TYR A 20 -6.27 -2.37 -0.23
C TYR A 20 -6.69 -3.68 0.45
N ASN A 21 -5.96 -4.06 1.50
CA ASN A 21 -6.27 -5.17 2.37
C ASN A 21 -7.00 -4.67 3.61
N GLU A 22 -8.33 -4.78 3.60
CA GLU A 22 -9.19 -4.36 4.71
C GLU A 22 -8.91 -5.11 6.01
N LYS A 23 -8.52 -6.39 5.91
CA LYS A 23 -8.28 -7.25 7.08
C LYS A 23 -7.08 -6.77 7.89
N ASN A 24 -6.01 -6.35 7.22
CA ASN A 24 -4.79 -5.87 7.88
C ASN A 24 -4.69 -4.33 7.91
N LYS A 25 -5.61 -3.61 7.24
CA LYS A 25 -5.54 -2.17 7.01
C LYS A 25 -4.21 -1.78 6.36
N GLU A 26 -3.89 -2.37 5.22
CA GLU A 26 -2.64 -2.13 4.50
C GLU A 26 -2.91 -1.97 2.99
N LEU A 27 -2.07 -1.22 2.29
CA LEU A 27 -2.02 -1.15 0.83
C LEU A 27 -0.89 -2.07 0.33
N ILE A 28 -1.24 -3.11 -0.42
CA ILE A 28 -0.31 -4.13 -0.89
C ILE A 28 0.11 -3.81 -2.33
N CYS A 29 1.41 -3.75 -2.56
CA CYS A 29 2.00 -3.72 -3.89
C CYS A 29 2.62 -5.09 -4.20
N LYS A 30 2.01 -5.82 -5.15
CA LYS A 30 2.51 -7.14 -5.58
C LYS A 30 3.84 -7.07 -6.33
N GLU A 31 4.08 -5.98 -7.05
CA GLU A 31 5.31 -5.78 -7.83
C GLU A 31 6.53 -5.52 -6.93
N SER A 32 6.39 -4.64 -5.94
CA SER A 32 7.46 -4.34 -5.00
C SER A 32 7.54 -5.31 -3.81
N ASN A 33 6.53 -6.18 -3.65
CA ASN A 33 6.36 -7.10 -2.54
C ASN A 33 6.35 -6.41 -1.17
N LEU A 34 5.72 -5.23 -1.13
CA LEU A 34 5.59 -4.41 0.06
C LEU A 34 4.12 -4.18 0.42
N ALA A 35 3.84 -4.13 1.71
CA ALA A 35 2.56 -3.72 2.28
C ALA A 35 2.76 -2.43 3.10
N TYR A 36 2.04 -1.37 2.73
CA TYR A 36 2.10 -0.07 3.40
C TYR A 36 0.94 0.03 4.41
N PRO A 37 1.19 0.24 5.71
CA PRO A 37 0.13 0.27 6.71
C PRO A 37 -0.72 1.54 6.61
N VAL A 38 -2.00 1.40 6.94
CA VAL A 38 -2.95 2.51 7.07
C VAL A 38 -3.27 2.70 8.55
N ILE A 39 -2.86 3.84 9.10
CA ILE A 39 -2.97 4.17 10.52
C ILE A 39 -3.89 5.38 10.64
N ASP A 40 -4.96 5.27 11.43
CA ASP A 40 -5.98 6.32 11.58
C ASP A 40 -6.58 6.81 10.23
N GLY A 41 -6.65 5.90 9.25
CA GLY A 41 -7.13 6.21 7.89
C GLY A 41 -6.09 6.88 6.99
N ILE A 42 -4.86 7.08 7.47
CA ILE A 42 -3.75 7.69 6.74
C ILE A 42 -2.79 6.61 6.24
N PRO A 43 -2.59 6.46 4.92
CA PRO A 43 -1.60 5.54 4.37
C PRO A 43 -0.17 5.99 4.66
N ILE A 44 0.62 5.13 5.29
CA ILE A 44 2.05 5.37 5.53
C ILE A 44 2.84 4.86 4.32
N MET A 45 2.98 5.71 3.31
CA MET A 45 3.68 5.42 2.05
C MET A 45 5.21 5.55 2.13
N LEU A 46 5.80 5.14 3.26
CA LEU A 46 7.25 5.13 3.46
C LEU A 46 7.78 3.71 3.26
N VAL A 47 8.72 3.53 2.32
CA VAL A 47 9.31 2.22 2.01
C VAL A 47 9.94 1.56 3.24
N GLU A 48 10.56 2.34 4.12
CA GLU A 48 11.20 1.86 5.36
C GLU A 48 10.19 1.39 6.42
N LYS A 49 8.94 1.85 6.33
CA LYS A 49 7.83 1.43 7.20
C LYS A 49 6.98 0.35 6.57
N ALA A 50 7.22 0.03 5.30
CA ALA A 50 6.48 -1.00 4.59
C ALA A 50 6.91 -2.39 5.07
N ARG A 51 5.94 -3.27 5.21
CA ARG A 51 6.14 -4.66 5.58
C ARG A 51 6.44 -5.48 4.32
N ASP A 52 7.54 -6.23 4.34
CA ASP A 52 7.84 -7.18 3.27
C ASP A 52 6.86 -8.36 3.33
N ILE A 53 6.15 -8.63 2.24
CA ILE A 53 5.17 -9.72 2.17
C ILE A 53 5.77 -11.05 1.71
N ASN A 54 7.04 -11.07 1.29
CA ASN A 54 7.76 -12.29 0.90
C ASN A 54 8.60 -12.89 2.02
N LYS A 55 8.90 -12.14 3.10
CA LYS A 55 9.67 -12.62 4.27
C LYS A 55 9.00 -13.71 5.11
N GLY A 56 7.96 -14.38 4.60
CA GLY A 56 7.25 -15.48 5.26
C GLY A 56 7.33 -16.83 4.54
N LYS A 57 8.26 -17.01 3.59
CA LYS A 57 8.48 -18.29 2.90
C LYS A 57 9.67 -19.05 3.46
#